data_AF-A0A924H1A2-F1
#
_entry.id   AF-A0A924H1A2-F1
#
_cell.length_a   1.000
_cell.length_b   1.000
_cell.length_c   1.000
_cell.angle_alpha   90.00
_cell.angle_beta   90.00
_cell.angle_gamma   90.00
#
_symmetry.space_group_name_H-M   'P 1'
#
loop_
_entity.id
_entity.type
_entity.pdbx_description
1 polymer ?
#
loop_
_entity_poly.entity_id
_entity_poly.type
_entity_poly.pdbx_seq_one_letter_code
_entity_poly.pdbx_strand_id
1 'polypeptide(L)'
;MHAPIWLELLLKVSLKSRGRAFSIIWCYIRGYRVRARNRLRDAAAALLPAYPTWIATFERTARSAQNAREIASAAGQCFAIMILADEGSDRAAIERTLQSIVRQTVPPRETIVATPFAPDRSAASGFTSVRHLAVPAGATIADRLNAAIGDVDADFLLLVPPGAELAGNALACLCEAVAAAPEATLL
;
A
#
# COMPACT_ATOMS: atom_id res chain seq x y z
N MET A 1 -20.36 -26.33 7.69
CA MET A 1 -19.17 -25.72 8.33
C MET A 1 -18.03 -25.73 7.34
N HIS A 2 -17.60 -24.58 6.84
CA HIS A 2 -16.42 -24.51 5.97
C HIS A 2 -15.16 -24.56 6.81
N ALA A 3 -14.20 -25.42 6.44
CA ALA A 3 -12.90 -25.44 7.06
C ALA A 3 -12.19 -24.08 6.85
N PRO A 4 -11.44 -23.57 7.84
CA PRO A 4 -10.71 -22.33 7.67
C PRO A 4 -9.63 -22.49 6.58
N ILE A 5 -9.50 -21.50 5.70
CA ILE A 5 -8.65 -21.52 4.50
C ILE A 5 -7.19 -21.95 4.79
N TRP A 6 -6.66 -21.57 5.96
CA TRP A 6 -5.29 -21.94 6.35
C TRP A 6 -5.12 -23.45 6.58
N LEU A 7 -6.17 -24.15 7.03
CA LEU A 7 -6.14 -25.59 7.28
C LEU A 7 -6.09 -26.37 5.97
N GLU A 8 -6.85 -25.92 4.96
CA GLU A 8 -6.82 -26.53 3.62
C GLU A 8 -5.44 -26.37 2.96
N LEU A 9 -4.84 -25.18 3.08
CA LEU A 9 -3.47 -24.93 2.63
C LEU A 9 -2.45 -25.78 3.37
N LEU A 10 -2.59 -25.91 4.69
CA LEU A 10 -1.71 -26.75 5.49
C LEU A 10 -1.79 -28.23 5.11
N LEU A 11 -2.99 -28.73 4.80
CA LEU A 11 -3.19 -30.10 4.29
C LEU A 11 -2.53 -30.30 2.92
N LYS A 12 -2.66 -29.33 2.02
CA LYS A 12 -1.95 -29.35 0.72
C LYS A 12 -0.43 -29.35 0.90
N VAL A 13 0.09 -28.56 1.85
CA VAL A 13 1.51 -28.56 2.21
C VAL A 13 1.94 -29.88 2.83
N SER A 14 1.14 -30.48 3.71
CA SER A 14 1.51 -31.73 4.39
C SER A 14 1.56 -32.92 3.43
N LEU A 15 0.72 -32.91 2.38
CA LEU A 15 0.73 -33.90 1.32
C LEU A 15 2.01 -33.83 0.46
N LYS A 16 2.53 -32.63 0.17
CA LYS A 16 3.72 -32.45 -0.68
C LYS A 16 5.05 -32.42 0.10
N SER A 17 5.08 -31.84 1.29
CA SER A 17 6.29 -31.66 2.09
C SER A 17 6.00 -31.72 3.59
N ARG A 18 6.07 -32.94 4.13
CA ARG A 18 5.82 -33.22 5.55
C ARG A 18 6.71 -32.40 6.49
N GLY A 19 7.98 -32.19 6.14
CA GLY A 19 8.91 -31.39 6.94
C GLY A 19 8.51 -29.92 7.06
N ARG A 20 8.02 -29.30 5.97
CA ARG A 20 7.53 -27.92 5.99
C ARG A 20 6.23 -27.80 6.78
N ALA A 21 5.30 -28.75 6.60
CA ALA A 21 4.06 -28.78 7.38
C ALA A 21 4.31 -28.90 8.88
N PHE A 22 5.22 -29.79 9.30
CA PHE A 22 5.58 -29.95 10.71
C PHE A 22 6.17 -28.66 11.30
N SER A 23 7.05 -28.00 10.56
CA SER A 23 7.64 -26.72 10.95
C SER A 23 6.59 -25.62 11.15
N ILE A 24 5.56 -25.57 10.30
CA ILE A 24 4.44 -24.63 10.40
C ILE A 24 3.57 -24.93 11.63
N ILE A 25 3.20 -26.20 11.81
CA ILE A 25 2.39 -26.67 12.96
C ILE A 25 3.12 -26.40 14.27
N TRP A 26 4.41 -26.69 14.33
CA TRP A 26 5.25 -26.44 15.50
C TRP A 26 5.26 -24.95 15.89
N CYS A 27 5.47 -24.05 14.93
CA CYS A 27 5.40 -22.62 15.17
C CYS A 27 4.01 -22.18 15.67
N TYR A 28 2.95 -22.77 15.11
CA TYR A 28 1.57 -22.46 15.52
C TYR A 28 1.28 -22.89 16.96
N ILE A 29 1.64 -24.12 17.33
CA ILE A 29 1.45 -24.67 18.68
C ILE A 29 2.25 -23.87 19.72
N ARG A 30 3.46 -23.42 19.38
CA ARG A 30 4.31 -22.58 20.24
C ARG A 30 3.86 -21.12 20.35
N GLY A 31 2.75 -20.73 19.71
CA GLY A 31 2.23 -19.37 19.74
C GLY A 31 2.89 -18.39 18.76
N TYR A 32 3.85 -18.83 17.94
CA TYR A 32 4.51 -18.00 16.92
C TYR A 32 3.66 -17.89 15.65
N ARG A 33 2.47 -17.30 15.77
CA ARG A 33 1.46 -17.24 14.69
C ARG A 33 1.97 -16.56 13.41
N VAL A 34 2.75 -15.48 13.53
CA VAL A 34 3.33 -14.76 12.38
C VAL A 34 4.33 -15.63 11.61
N ARG A 35 5.24 -16.31 12.33
CA ARG A 35 6.21 -17.23 11.71
C ARG A 35 5.53 -18.42 11.07
N ALA A 36 4.50 -18.98 11.71
CA ALA A 36 3.71 -20.06 11.14
C ALA A 36 3.03 -19.61 9.83
N ARG A 37 2.43 -18.42 9.82
CA ARG A 37 1.80 -17.84 8.63
C ARG A 37 2.79 -17.59 7.50
N ASN A 38 3.95 -17.00 7.78
CA ASN A 38 4.96 -16.74 6.75
C ASN A 38 5.54 -18.04 6.19
N ARG A 39 5.86 -19.02 7.04
CA ARG A 39 6.29 -20.35 6.57
C ARG A 39 5.22 -21.07 5.74
N LEU A 40 3.96 -20.92 6.10
CA LEU A 40 2.84 -21.46 5.31
C LEU A 40 2.75 -20.78 3.94
N ARG A 41 2.95 -19.46 3.88
CA ARG A 41 3.00 -18.69 2.62
C ARG A 41 4.15 -19.15 1.73
N ASP A 42 5.35 -19.25 2.26
CA ASP A 42 6.54 -19.67 1.51
C ASP A 42 6.38 -21.11 0.98
N ALA A 43 5.82 -22.00 1.80
CA ALA A 43 5.53 -23.37 1.39
C ALA A 43 4.42 -23.43 0.32
N ALA A 44 3.36 -22.62 0.46
CA ALA A 44 2.25 -22.53 -0.49
C ALA A 44 2.66 -21.94 -1.85
N ALA A 45 3.60 -20.98 -1.87
CA ALA A 45 4.16 -20.43 -3.10
C ALA A 45 4.84 -21.51 -3.96
N ALA A 46 5.40 -22.55 -3.33
CA ALA A 46 6.02 -23.68 -4.02
C ALA A 46 5.03 -24.79 -4.42
N LEU A 47 3.74 -24.65 -4.11
CA LEU A 47 2.72 -25.69 -4.28
C LEU A 47 1.80 -25.50 -5.49
N LEU A 48 1.53 -24.26 -5.88
CA LEU A 48 0.55 -23.93 -6.92
C LEU A 48 1.25 -23.34 -8.15
N PRO A 49 0.65 -23.42 -9.36
CA PRO A 49 0.88 -22.40 -10.39
C PRO A 49 0.30 -21.09 -9.83
N ALA A 50 1.08 -20.41 -8.99
CA ALA A 50 0.59 -19.59 -7.89
C ALA A 50 -0.01 -18.23 -8.29
N TYR A 51 -0.16 -17.95 -9.58
CA TYR A 51 -0.57 -16.62 -10.04
C TYR A 51 -2.09 -16.51 -10.29
N PRO A 52 -2.74 -17.39 -11.08
CA PRO A 52 -4.14 -17.21 -11.45
C PRO A 52 -5.13 -17.51 -10.31
N THR A 53 -4.86 -18.55 -9.51
CA THR A 53 -5.72 -18.88 -8.36
C THR A 53 -5.55 -17.88 -7.22
N TRP A 54 -4.37 -17.27 -7.10
CA TRP A 54 -4.13 -16.18 -6.17
C TRP A 54 -4.91 -14.94 -6.59
N ILE A 55 -4.89 -14.57 -7.87
CA ILE A 55 -5.77 -13.53 -8.43
C ILE A 55 -7.22 -13.85 -8.12
N ALA A 56 -7.73 -15.06 -8.38
CA ALA A 56 -9.13 -15.41 -8.10
C ALA A 56 -9.49 -15.38 -6.59
N THR A 57 -8.54 -15.65 -5.69
CA THR A 57 -8.78 -15.65 -4.24
C THR A 57 -8.64 -14.24 -3.64
N PHE A 58 -7.81 -13.39 -4.25
CA PHE A 58 -7.64 -11.97 -3.90
C PHE A 58 -8.54 -11.04 -4.73
N GLU A 59 -9.22 -11.54 -5.77
CA GLU A 59 -10.39 -10.98 -6.49
C GLU A 59 -11.63 -10.82 -5.59
N ARG A 60 -11.42 -10.98 -4.28
CA ARG A 60 -11.99 -10.08 -3.27
C ARG A 60 -11.71 -8.59 -3.53
N THR A 61 -11.19 -8.14 -4.65
CA THR A 61 -11.03 -6.72 -5.00
C THR A 61 -12.35 -5.94 -4.88
N ALA A 62 -13.50 -6.57 -5.15
CA ALA A 62 -14.81 -5.93 -4.93
C ALA A 62 -15.22 -5.84 -3.44
N ARG A 63 -14.93 -6.88 -2.62
CA ARG A 63 -15.17 -6.84 -1.17
C ARG A 63 -14.13 -6.00 -0.42
N SER A 64 -12.91 -5.95 -0.92
CA SER A 64 -11.83 -5.10 -0.41
C SER A 64 -12.12 -3.64 -0.73
N ALA A 65 -12.66 -3.31 -1.92
CA ALA A 65 -13.09 -1.93 -2.18
C ALA A 65 -14.24 -1.50 -1.26
N GLN A 66 -15.23 -2.36 -1.01
CA GLN A 66 -16.33 -2.07 -0.08
C GLN A 66 -15.83 -1.97 1.38
N ASN A 67 -15.07 -2.98 1.85
CA ASN A 67 -14.50 -2.99 3.19
C ASN A 67 -13.51 -1.84 3.40
N ALA A 68 -12.69 -1.50 2.40
CA ALA A 68 -11.75 -0.39 2.48
C ALA A 68 -12.46 0.96 2.46
N ARG A 69 -13.61 1.10 1.79
CA ARG A 69 -14.44 2.31 1.90
C ARG A 69 -15.05 2.42 3.30
N GLU A 70 -15.54 1.32 3.85
CA GLU A 70 -16.07 1.28 5.23
C GLU A 70 -14.96 1.57 6.25
N ILE A 71 -13.79 0.94 6.11
CA ILE A 71 -12.60 1.19 6.94
C ILE A 71 -12.11 2.62 6.77
N ALA A 72 -11.99 3.15 5.54
CA ALA A 72 -11.55 4.52 5.30
C ALA A 72 -12.57 5.56 5.81
N SER A 73 -13.86 5.23 5.82
CA SER A 73 -14.90 6.06 6.43
C SER A 73 -14.87 6.02 7.95
N ALA A 74 -14.55 4.86 8.54
CA ALA A 74 -14.46 4.68 9.99
C ALA A 74 -13.13 5.18 10.57
N ALA A 75 -12.05 5.09 9.80
CA ALA A 75 -10.69 5.51 10.17
C ALA A 75 -10.35 6.92 9.67
N GLY A 76 -11.29 7.61 9.00
CA GLY A 76 -11.13 9.00 8.57
C GLY A 76 -9.91 9.25 7.69
N GLN A 77 -9.91 8.77 6.44
CA GLN A 77 -8.93 9.13 5.38
C GLN A 77 -7.48 9.30 5.90
N CYS A 78 -6.79 8.19 6.13
CA CYS A 78 -5.57 8.21 6.96
C CYS A 78 -4.29 8.68 6.24
N PHE A 79 -4.29 8.79 4.91
CA PHE A 79 -3.04 9.00 4.14
C PHE A 79 -2.97 10.38 3.47
N ALA A 80 -1.85 11.07 3.72
CA ALA A 80 -1.31 12.05 2.79
C ALA A 80 -0.34 11.36 1.83
N ILE A 81 -0.40 11.71 0.54
CA ILE A 81 0.55 11.22 -0.46
C ILE A 81 1.54 12.34 -0.77
N MET A 82 2.82 12.04 -0.74
CA MET A 82 3.86 12.98 -1.12
C MET A 82 4.65 12.47 -2.32
N ILE A 83 4.68 13.29 -3.38
CA ILE A 83 5.51 13.07 -4.56
C ILE A 83 6.78 13.90 -4.41
N LEU A 84 7.92 13.21 -4.29
CA LEU A 84 9.25 13.80 -4.17
C LEU A 84 9.87 13.93 -5.56
N ALA A 85 9.75 15.09 -6.19
CA ALA A 85 10.39 15.36 -7.47
C ALA A 85 11.76 16.01 -7.27
N ASP A 86 12.79 15.46 -7.91
CA ASP A 86 14.13 16.03 -8.02
C ASP A 86 14.28 16.97 -9.23
N GLU A 87 15.40 17.70 -9.29
CA GLU A 87 15.74 18.70 -10.33
C GLU A 87 15.79 18.13 -11.77
N GLY A 88 15.77 16.81 -11.95
CA GLY A 88 15.66 16.14 -13.25
C GLY A 88 14.33 15.44 -13.50
N SER A 89 13.33 15.62 -12.62
CA SER A 89 12.07 14.90 -12.74
C SER A 89 11.26 15.38 -13.93
N ASP A 90 10.89 14.43 -14.78
CA ASP A 90 10.01 14.70 -15.91
C ASP A 90 8.61 15.07 -15.39
N ARG A 91 8.10 16.22 -15.84
CA ARG A 91 6.74 16.68 -15.55
C ARG A 91 5.69 15.63 -15.94
N ALA A 92 5.90 14.93 -17.06
CA ALA A 92 4.98 13.87 -17.48
C ALA A 92 5.01 12.66 -16.53
N ALA A 93 6.10 12.45 -15.80
CA ALA A 93 6.18 11.42 -14.77
C ALA A 93 5.34 11.80 -13.54
N ILE A 94 5.43 13.04 -13.08
CA ILE A 94 4.59 13.55 -11.97
C ILE A 94 3.11 13.45 -12.34
N GLU A 95 2.75 13.87 -13.56
CA GLU A 95 1.37 13.82 -14.05
C GLU A 95 0.84 12.39 -14.12
N ARG A 96 1.63 11.42 -14.58
CA ARG A 96 1.25 10.00 -14.58
C ARG A 96 0.96 9.49 -13.16
N THR A 97 1.81 9.85 -12.20
CA THR A 97 1.59 9.49 -10.79
C THR A 97 0.31 10.12 -10.26
N LEU A 98 0.11 11.42 -10.48
CA LEU A 98 -1.10 12.13 -10.11
C LEU A 98 -2.35 11.46 -10.72
N GLN A 99 -2.35 11.16 -12.02
CA GLN A 99 -3.46 10.46 -12.66
C GLN A 99 -3.75 9.08 -12.05
N SER A 100 -2.71 8.35 -11.60
CA SER A 100 -2.88 7.09 -10.89
C SER A 100 -3.51 7.27 -9.49
N ILE A 101 -3.24 8.40 -8.83
CA ILE A 101 -3.82 8.77 -7.52
C ILE A 101 -5.30 9.15 -7.67
N VAL A 102 -5.68 9.89 -8.72
CA VAL A 102 -7.10 10.24 -8.99
C VAL A 102 -7.96 8.99 -9.19
N ARG A 103 -7.37 7.94 -9.78
CA ARG A 103 -8.07 6.69 -10.08
C ARG A 103 -8.21 5.75 -8.87
N GLN A 104 -7.75 6.15 -7.69
CA GLN A 104 -7.83 5.32 -6.49
C GLN A 104 -9.28 5.14 -6.04
N THR A 105 -9.65 3.92 -5.64
CA THR A 105 -10.99 3.59 -5.13
C THR A 105 -11.32 4.27 -3.81
N VAL A 106 -10.29 4.62 -3.04
CA VAL A 106 -10.33 5.44 -1.83
C VAL A 106 -9.42 6.64 -2.10
N PRO A 107 -9.94 7.88 -2.07
CA PRO A 107 -9.10 9.05 -2.29
C PRO A 107 -8.16 9.29 -1.11
N PRO A 108 -6.95 9.83 -1.34
CA PRO A 108 -6.12 10.33 -0.25
C PRO A 108 -6.76 11.56 0.40
N ARG A 109 -6.31 11.89 1.61
CA ARG A 109 -6.76 13.10 2.32
C ARG A 109 -6.16 14.36 1.71
N GLU A 110 -4.86 14.32 1.47
CA GLU A 110 -4.10 15.37 0.80
C GLU A 110 -3.08 14.75 -0.16
N THR A 111 -2.83 15.42 -1.28
CA THR A 111 -1.71 15.11 -2.16
C THR A 111 -0.73 16.28 -2.18
N ILE A 112 0.52 16.03 -1.83
CA ILE A 112 1.59 17.01 -1.77
C ILE A 112 2.58 16.71 -2.88
N VAL A 113 2.88 17.73 -3.69
CA VAL A 113 3.88 17.64 -4.73
C VAL A 113 5.03 18.57 -4.33
N ALA A 114 6.15 17.98 -3.92
CA ALA A 114 7.35 18.72 -3.58
C ALA A 114 8.24 18.80 -4.82
N THR A 115 8.29 19.98 -5.44
CA THR A 115 9.07 20.24 -6.64
C THR A 115 10.02 21.41 -6.43
N PRO A 116 11.25 21.36 -7.00
CA PRO A 116 12.15 22.51 -7.00
C PRO A 116 11.73 23.62 -7.98
N PHE A 117 10.67 23.40 -8.77
CA PHE A 117 10.17 24.33 -9.77
C PHE A 117 8.77 24.85 -9.43
N ALA A 118 8.44 26.03 -9.96
CA ALA A 118 7.17 26.69 -9.71
C ALA A 118 5.97 25.82 -10.17
N PRO A 119 4.90 25.75 -9.37
CA PRO A 119 3.76 24.92 -9.70
C PRO A 119 2.99 25.48 -10.89
N ASP A 120 2.84 24.67 -11.94
CA ASP A 120 1.91 24.96 -13.01
C ASP A 120 0.51 24.50 -12.58
N ARG A 121 -0.34 25.47 -12.21
CA ARG A 121 -1.70 25.25 -11.69
C ARG A 121 -2.63 24.56 -12.70
N SER A 122 -2.23 24.39 -13.96
CA SER A 122 -3.03 23.78 -15.02
C SER A 122 -3.15 22.25 -14.94
N ALA A 123 -2.24 21.56 -14.25
CA ALA A 123 -2.22 20.09 -14.17
C ALA A 123 -3.24 19.49 -13.19
N ALA A 124 -3.78 20.27 -12.25
CA ALA A 124 -4.61 19.76 -11.15
C ALA A 124 -6.12 19.64 -11.47
N SER A 125 -6.53 19.68 -12.74
CA SER A 125 -7.96 19.55 -13.08
C SER A 125 -8.46 18.14 -12.78
N GLY A 126 -9.11 17.96 -11.63
CA GLY A 126 -9.61 16.67 -11.15
C GLY A 126 -9.25 16.34 -9.70
N PHE A 127 -8.36 17.10 -9.07
CA PHE A 127 -8.05 16.97 -7.64
C PHE A 127 -8.79 17.99 -6.79
N THR A 128 -9.33 17.54 -5.66
CA THR A 128 -9.92 18.43 -4.65
C THR A 128 -8.87 19.10 -3.75
N SER A 129 -7.66 18.55 -3.64
CA SER A 129 -6.59 19.05 -2.77
C SER A 129 -5.18 18.59 -3.19
N VAL A 130 -4.61 19.20 -4.24
CA VAL A 130 -3.15 19.10 -4.50
C VAL A 130 -2.46 20.34 -3.98
N ARG A 131 -1.58 20.15 -2.99
CA ARG A 131 -0.69 21.20 -2.48
C ARG A 131 0.67 21.07 -3.14
N HIS A 132 1.13 22.17 -3.73
CA HIS A 132 2.49 22.24 -4.25
C HIS A 132 3.41 22.90 -3.24
N LEU A 133 4.44 22.18 -2.85
CA LEU A 133 5.50 22.68 -1.98
C LEU A 133 6.66 23.12 -2.87
N ALA A 134 6.89 24.43 -2.96
CA ALA A 134 8.07 24.97 -3.63
C ALA A 134 9.28 24.78 -2.71
N VAL A 135 10.26 24.01 -3.17
CA VAL A 135 11.46 23.70 -2.41
C VAL A 135 12.66 24.44 -3.03
N PRO A 136 13.57 25.04 -2.23
CA PRO A 136 14.80 25.61 -2.76
C PRO A 136 15.61 24.59 -3.58
N ALA A 137 16.25 25.07 -4.65
CA ALA A 137 17.23 24.29 -5.40
C ALA A 137 18.36 23.82 -4.45
N GLY A 138 18.79 22.57 -4.61
CA GLY A 138 19.79 21.94 -3.74
C GLY A 138 19.29 21.48 -2.36
N ALA A 139 18.00 21.61 -2.04
CA ALA A 139 17.44 21.07 -0.79
C ALA A 139 17.51 19.53 -0.76
N THR A 140 17.86 18.99 0.40
CA THR A 140 17.95 17.55 0.60
C THR A 140 16.56 16.90 0.67
N ILE A 141 16.49 15.58 0.51
CA ILE A 141 15.23 14.83 0.70
C ILE A 141 14.68 15.07 2.12
N ALA A 142 15.54 15.14 3.12
CA ALA A 142 15.14 15.40 4.50
C ALA A 142 14.49 16.77 4.67
N ASP A 143 15.05 17.81 4.03
CA ASP A 143 14.47 19.16 4.06
C ASP A 143 13.07 19.19 3.43
N ARG A 144 12.91 18.47 2.31
CA ARG A 144 11.61 18.35 1.61
C ARG A 144 10.58 17.64 2.47
N LEU A 145 10.97 16.53 3.11
CA LEU A 145 10.12 15.78 4.01
C LEU A 145 9.70 16.64 5.20
N ASN A 146 10.65 17.30 5.87
CA ASN A 146 10.37 18.15 7.02
C ASN A 146 9.42 19.30 6.67
N ALA A 147 9.62 19.94 5.52
CA ALA A 147 8.75 21.02 5.05
C ALA A 147 7.34 20.53 4.69
N ALA A 148 7.19 19.30 4.19
CA ALA A 148 5.87 18.73 3.93
C ALA A 148 5.16 18.30 5.21
N ILE A 149 5.87 17.58 6.10
CA ILE A 149 5.31 16.99 7.33
C ILE A 149 4.78 18.05 8.29
N GLY A 150 5.42 19.21 8.38
CA GLY A 150 5.05 20.26 9.34
C GLY A 150 3.58 20.69 9.29
N ASP A 151 2.94 20.55 8.13
CA ASP A 151 1.56 20.98 7.88
C ASP A 151 0.65 19.84 7.39
N VAL A 152 1.10 18.58 7.45
CA VAL A 152 0.29 17.42 7.00
C VAL A 152 -0.77 17.12 8.06
N ASP A 153 -2.04 17.25 7.67
CA ASP A 153 -3.19 16.81 8.47
C ASP A 153 -3.60 15.38 8.06
N ALA A 154 -2.70 14.42 8.27
CA ALA A 154 -2.95 12.99 8.05
C ALA A 154 -2.10 12.13 9.00
N ASP A 155 -2.64 10.97 9.39
CA ASP A 155 -1.99 10.05 10.32
C ASP A 155 -0.80 9.30 9.70
N PHE A 156 -0.84 9.11 8.37
CA PHE A 156 0.16 8.38 7.62
C PHE A 156 0.60 9.18 6.39
N LEU A 157 1.90 9.09 6.09
CA LEU A 157 2.50 9.67 4.90
C LEU A 157 2.98 8.56 3.96
N LEU A 158 2.50 8.58 2.72
CA LEU A 158 2.96 7.69 1.66
C LEU A 158 3.90 8.45 0.71
N LEU A 159 5.15 8.01 0.62
CA LEU A 159 6.11 8.55 -0.33
C LEU A 159 5.98 7.83 -1.67
N VAL A 160 5.77 8.57 -2.75
CA VAL A 160 5.63 8.02 -4.10
C VAL A 160 6.62 8.71 -5.02
N PRO A 161 7.52 7.97 -5.67
CA PRO A 161 8.45 8.57 -6.62
C PRO A 161 7.71 9.04 -7.89
N PRO A 162 8.19 10.09 -8.57
CA PRO A 162 7.60 10.57 -9.81
C PRO A 162 7.64 9.47 -10.89
N GLY A 163 6.52 9.28 -11.58
CA GLY A 163 6.35 8.25 -12.62
C GLY A 163 5.91 6.90 -12.09
N ALA A 164 5.83 6.69 -10.77
CA ALA A 164 5.21 5.51 -10.21
C ALA A 164 3.70 5.52 -10.45
N GLU A 165 3.16 4.38 -10.87
CA GLU A 165 1.73 4.17 -11.07
C GLU A 165 1.20 3.26 -9.98
N LEU A 166 0.28 3.79 -9.18
CA LEU A 166 -0.40 3.02 -8.15
C LEU A 166 -1.50 2.18 -8.80
N ALA A 167 -1.62 0.91 -8.40
CA ALA A 167 -2.81 0.11 -8.72
C ALA A 167 -4.07 0.81 -8.19
N GLY A 168 -5.19 0.72 -8.89
CA GLY A 168 -6.41 1.49 -8.55
C GLY A 168 -6.99 1.21 -7.15
N ASN A 169 -6.55 0.15 -6.47
CA ASN A 169 -6.93 -0.21 -5.11
C ASN A 169 -5.76 -0.15 -4.10
N ALA A 170 -4.63 0.47 -4.45
CA ALA A 170 -3.43 0.46 -3.61
C ALA A 170 -3.70 1.12 -2.24
N LEU A 171 -4.34 2.30 -2.22
CA LEU A 171 -4.65 2.99 -0.97
C LEU A 171 -5.64 2.22 -0.11
N ALA A 172 -6.63 1.56 -0.73
CA ALA A 172 -7.56 0.69 -0.03
C ALA A 172 -6.82 -0.46 0.71
N CYS A 173 -5.88 -1.12 0.03
CA CYS A 173 -5.08 -2.17 0.64
C CYS A 173 -4.17 -1.65 1.76
N LEU A 174 -3.62 -0.44 1.63
CA LEU A 174 -2.82 0.20 2.68
C LEU A 174 -3.66 0.54 3.91
N CYS A 175 -4.87 1.08 3.73
CA CYS A 175 -5.81 1.32 4.83
C CYS A 175 -6.14 0.02 5.57
N GLU A 176 -6.40 -1.08 4.85
CA GLU A 176 -6.63 -2.39 5.47
C GLU A 176 -5.41 -2.89 6.25
N ALA A 177 -4.20 -2.71 5.71
CA ALA A 177 -2.97 -3.14 6.35
C ALA A 177 -2.70 -2.35 7.65
N VAL A 178 -2.88 -1.04 7.61
CA VAL A 178 -2.73 -0.15 8.78
C VAL A 178 -3.81 -0.41 9.82
N ALA A 179 -5.07 -0.58 9.42
CA ALA A 179 -6.15 -0.91 10.36
C ALA A 179 -5.89 -2.25 11.09
N ALA A 180 -5.23 -3.20 10.43
CA ALA A 180 -4.84 -4.47 11.04
C ALA A 180 -3.61 -4.35 11.96
N ALA A 181 -2.75 -3.35 11.76
CA ALA A 181 -1.52 -3.13 12.51
C ALA A 181 -1.11 -1.65 12.47
N PRO A 182 -1.66 -0.77 13.33
CA PRO A 182 -1.47 0.68 13.23
C PRO A 182 -0.02 1.12 13.49
N GLU A 183 0.73 0.32 14.27
CA GLU A 183 2.15 0.57 14.60
C GLU A 183 3.12 0.06 13.50
N ALA A 184 2.61 -0.53 12.41
CA ALA A 184 3.47 -1.14 11.41
C ALA A 184 4.03 -0.08 10.45
N THR A 185 5.35 0.02 10.38
CA THR A 185 6.02 0.69 9.27
C THR A 185 5.93 -0.19 8.02
N LEU A 186 5.23 0.28 7.00
CA LEU A 186 5.17 -0.37 5.69
C LEU A 186 6.29 0.24 4.83
N LEU A 187 7.40 -0.48 4.69
CA LEU A 187 8.52 -0.14 3.82
C LEU A 187 8.38 -0.81 2.45
#